data_AF-D3YKW0-F1
#
_entry.id   AF-D3YKW0-F1
#
_cell.length_a   1.000
_cell.length_b   1.000
_cell.length_c   1.000
_cell.angle_alpha   90.00
_cell.angle_beta   90.00
_cell.angle_gamma   90.00
#
_symmetry.space_group_name_H-M   'P 1'
#
loop_
_entity.id
_entity.type
_entity.pdbx_description
1 polymer ?
#
loop_
_entity_poly.entity_id
_entity_poly.type
_entity_poly.pdbx_seq_one_letter_code
_entity_poly.pdbx_strand_id
1 'polypeptide(L)' 'PPTVRFLSKMFHPNVYADGSICLDILQNRWSPT' A
#
# COMPACT_ATOMS: atom_id res chain seq x y z
N PRO A 1 -3.70 11.72 0.76
CA PRO A 1 -2.97 10.45 0.54
C PRO A 1 -3.46 9.70 -0.72
N PRO A 2 -2.55 9.35 -1.64
CA PRO A 2 -2.89 8.56 -2.84
C PRO A 2 -3.28 7.12 -2.46
N THR A 3 -4.29 6.57 -3.14
CA THR A 3 -4.65 5.16 -2.99
C THR A 3 -3.78 4.33 -3.93
N VAL A 4 -2.84 3.56 -3.39
CA VAL A 4 -1.91 2.73 -4.16
C VAL A 4 -2.34 1.26 -4.04
N ARG A 5 -2.36 0.54 -5.17
CA ARG A 5 -2.62 -0.91 -5.22
C ARG A 5 -1.65 -1.57 -6.19
N PHE A 6 -1.28 -2.80 -5.89
CA PHE A 6 -0.53 -3.64 -6.84
C PHE A 6 -1.49 -4.22 -7.89
N LEU A 7 -1.10 -4.10 -9.17
CA LEU A 7 -1.84 -4.69 -10.30
C LEU A 7 -1.44 -6.15 -10.53
N SER A 8 -0.21 -6.52 -10.15
CA SER A 8 0.29 -7.89 -10.20
C SER A 8 -0.01 -8.63 -8.89
N LYS A 9 -0.31 -9.92 -9.00
CA LYS A 9 -0.43 -10.78 -7.81
C LYS A 9 0.96 -11.03 -7.25
N MET A 10 1.14 -10.74 -5.96
CA MET A 10 2.38 -10.97 -5.23
C MET A 10 2.09 -11.47 -3.82
N PHE A 11 3.01 -12.24 -3.26
CA PHE A 11 2.92 -12.70 -1.87
C PHE A 11 3.91 -11.91 -1.02
N HIS A 12 3.40 -10.97 -0.22
CA HIS A 12 4.22 -10.09 0.62
C HIS A 12 3.50 -9.76 1.93
N PRO A 13 4.18 -9.71 3.10
CA PRO A 13 3.52 -9.49 4.40
C PRO A 13 2.71 -8.18 4.50
N ASN A 14 3.08 -7.17 3.72
CA ASN A 14 2.39 -5.87 3.70
C ASN A 14 1.49 -5.65 2.47
N VAL A 15 1.29 -6.68 1.64
CA VAL A 15 0.41 -6.62 0.46
C VAL A 15 -0.62 -7.73 0.57
N TYR A 16 -1.88 -7.33 0.63
CA TYR A 16 -3.01 -8.25 0.68
C TYR A 16 -3.29 -8.88 -0.70
N ALA A 17 -4.05 -9.97 -0.72
CA ALA A 17 -4.36 -10.72 -1.93
C ALA A 17 -5.18 -9.93 -2.97
N ASP A 18 -5.86 -8.87 -2.53
CA ASP A 18 -6.58 -7.90 -3.38
C ASP A 18 -5.66 -6.80 -3.93
N GLY A 19 -4.36 -6.84 -3.63
CA GLY A 19 -3.37 -5.83 -4.01
C GLY A 19 -3.36 -4.60 -3.10
N SER A 20 -4.16 -4.56 -2.04
CA SER A 20 -4.17 -3.47 -1.06
C SER A 20 -2.91 -3.51 -0.20
N ILE A 21 -2.37 -2.33 0.11
CA ILE A 21 -1.10 -2.19 0.83
C ILE A 21 -1.38 -1.65 2.25
N CYS A 22 -0.86 -2.35 3.26
CA CYS A 22 -0.92 -1.91 4.65
C CYS A 22 0.44 -1.33 5.08
N LEU A 23 0.75 -0.12 4.60
CA LEU A 23 1.97 0.60 4.95
C LEU A 23 1.60 1.95 5.57
N ASP A 24 2.03 2.14 6.81
CA ASP A 24 1.70 3.30 7.65
C ASP A 24 2.21 4.63 7.04
N ILE A 25 3.25 4.55 6.20
CA ILE A 25 3.78 5.67 5.40
C ILE A 25 2.82 6.18 4.32
N LEU A 26 1.97 5.32 3.77
CA LEU A 26 0.97 5.69 2.77
C LEU A 26 -0.32 6.20 3.42
N GLN A 27 -0.52 5.92 4.72
CA GLN A 27 -1.71 6.28 5.48
C GLN A 27 -1.44 7.45 6.42
N ASN A 28 -0.77 7.22 7.56
CA ASN A 28 -0.64 8.18 8.66
C ASN A 28 0.60 9.07 8.58
N ARG A 29 1.65 8.62 7.90
CA ARG A 29 2.91 9.37 7.74
C ARG A 29 3.14 9.90 6.33
N TRP A 30 2.07 10.03 5.55
CA TRP A 30 2.16 10.63 4.22
C TRP A 30 2.44 12.14 4.36
N SER A 31 3.65 12.57 3.99
CA SER A 31 3.97 13.99 3.83
C SER A 31 3.99 14.34 2.34
N PRO A 32 3.30 15.41 1.90
CA PRO A 32 3.29 15.84 0.50
C PRO A 32 4.56 16.60 0.06
N THR A 33 5.54 16.78 0.96
CA THR A 33 6.82 17.48 0.74
C THR A 33 7.88 16.62 0.10
#